data_AF-A0A1Q4NV44-F1
#
_entry.id   AF-A0A1Q4NV44-F1
#
_cell.length_a   1.000
_cell.length_b   1.000
_cell.length_c   1.000
_cell.angle_alpha   90.00
_cell.angle_beta   90.00
_cell.angle_gamma   90.00
#
_symmetry.space_group_name_H-M   'P 1'
#
loop_
_entity.id
_entity.type
_entity.pdbx_description
1 polymer ?
#
loop_
_entity_poly.entity_id
_entity_poly.type
_entity_poly.pdbx_seq_one_letter_code
_entity_poly.pdbx_strand_id
1 'polypeptide(L)'
;MERLRRQHNAQWYHETQSSVRGDAPLEPQAATLRDRFLLGLGAFADDALNTALSARAGVFNASLAGYHALFPDQVPLSRYVTLSPYDRLSTALTVAQVTGVQSLCSHYAARLAPLHSPDASRESNIRLAQITQYARQLASQPTLICRKALQQLGDVGLSPADIVTFSQVIGFVSYQARVVAGVAALAGRPTVVVPGFPNLEDADGVAFSTEVLGWSARLPTIDVETATAEQLDELDQSHPQARAESYYLLLAHDAAALRERNGVFNGINAEGYGLSSRLKALATLAVSRINGSHYCAATVAQELQDNGLLQALFAGLPQGAAYAEDTVKRAVIHTAAELTRAPEKFTPQSVQPLFNSGLDQAQALDVILTVALYAWENRLRQTLGDAELPAIAD
;
A
#
# COMPACT_ATOMS: atom_id res chain seq x y z
N MET A 1 -61.95 12.53 -20.51
CA MET A 1 -61.42 11.93 -21.75
C MET A 1 -60.25 12.80 -22.17
N GLU A 2 -58.99 12.38 -22.26
CA GLU A 2 -58.37 11.06 -22.25
C GLU A 2 -56.93 11.23 -21.73
N ARG A 3 -56.52 10.35 -20.82
CA ARG A 3 -55.12 10.18 -20.42
C ARG A 3 -54.41 9.43 -21.55
N LEU A 4 -53.37 10.03 -22.14
CA LEU A 4 -52.43 9.30 -22.99
C LEU A 4 -51.13 9.01 -22.24
N ARG A 5 -50.72 7.75 -22.40
CA ARG A 5 -49.84 6.96 -21.53
C ARG A 5 -48.38 7.38 -21.66
N ARG A 6 -47.66 7.28 -20.53
CA ARG A 6 -46.19 7.26 -20.46
C ARG A 6 -45.65 6.14 -21.35
N GLN A 7 -44.65 6.43 -22.17
CA GLN A 7 -43.69 5.44 -22.65
C GLN A 7 -42.36 5.64 -21.91
N HIS A 8 -41.92 4.51 -21.35
CA HIS A 8 -40.67 4.29 -20.63
C HIS A 8 -39.55 4.00 -21.64
N ASN A 9 -38.31 4.29 -21.23
CA ASN A 9 -37.02 3.89 -21.81
C ASN A 9 -36.52 4.68 -23.02
N ALA A 10 -35.44 5.43 -22.79
CA ALA A 10 -34.07 5.03 -23.18
C ALA A 10 -33.24 6.28 -23.46
N GLN A 11 -32.53 6.79 -22.46
CA GLN A 11 -31.44 7.77 -22.65
C GLN A 11 -30.58 7.77 -21.38
N TRP A 12 -29.86 6.67 -21.17
CA TRP A 12 -28.67 6.67 -20.31
C TRP A 12 -27.56 7.35 -21.12
N TYR A 13 -27.62 8.67 -21.18
CA TYR A 13 -26.49 9.47 -21.64
C TYR A 13 -25.46 9.49 -20.52
N HIS A 14 -24.24 9.07 -20.86
CA HIS A 14 -23.05 9.24 -20.06
C HIS A 14 -22.81 10.73 -19.78
N GLU A 15 -23.29 11.22 -18.65
CA GLU A 15 -22.71 12.40 -18.03
C GLU A 15 -21.40 11.98 -17.37
N THR A 16 -20.30 12.18 -18.10
CA THR A 16 -18.96 12.33 -17.50
C THR A 16 -19.06 13.39 -16.43
N GLN A 17 -18.99 12.96 -15.16
CA GLN A 17 -18.82 13.85 -14.03
C GLN A 17 -17.45 14.54 -14.15
N SER A 18 -17.41 15.65 -14.87
CA SER A 18 -16.47 16.74 -14.61
C SER A 18 -16.82 17.30 -13.24
N SER A 19 -16.17 16.78 -12.20
CA SER A 19 -16.29 17.28 -10.83
C SER A 19 -15.66 18.67 -10.74
N VAL A 20 -16.48 19.71 -10.88
CA VAL A 20 -16.13 21.13 -10.60
C VAL A 20 -16.10 21.38 -9.08
N ARG A 21 -15.44 20.52 -8.30
CA ARG A 21 -15.22 20.73 -6.86
C ARG A 21 -13.82 20.27 -6.48
N GLY A 22 -12.85 21.18 -6.54
CA GLY A 22 -11.50 20.93 -6.07
C GLY A 22 -10.41 21.86 -6.60
N ASP A 23 -10.70 23.11 -6.97
CA ASP A 23 -9.62 24.09 -7.25
C ASP A 23 -9.07 24.63 -5.92
N ALA A 24 -8.27 23.81 -5.24
CA ALA A 24 -7.10 24.36 -4.58
C ALA A 24 -6.07 24.61 -5.70
N PRO A 25 -5.51 25.82 -5.85
CA PRO A 25 -4.51 26.06 -6.88
C PRO A 25 -3.38 25.03 -6.75
N LEU A 26 -2.96 24.45 -7.88
CA LEU A 26 -1.80 23.56 -7.92
C LEU A 26 -0.59 24.33 -7.39
N GLU A 27 -0.06 23.91 -6.25
CA GLU A 27 1.12 24.52 -5.64
C GLU A 27 2.38 23.98 -6.31
N PRO A 28 3.06 24.74 -7.19
CA PRO A 28 4.18 24.20 -7.97
C PRO A 28 5.36 23.76 -7.08
N GLN A 29 5.46 24.36 -5.88
CA GLN A 29 6.47 24.03 -4.86
C GLN A 29 6.31 22.61 -4.31
N ALA A 30 5.10 22.03 -4.36
CA ALA A 30 4.87 20.65 -3.91
C ALA A 30 5.66 19.63 -4.74
N ALA A 31 5.95 19.93 -6.02
CA ALA A 31 6.74 19.05 -6.89
C ALA A 31 8.26 19.13 -6.62
N THR A 32 8.75 20.21 -6.01
CA THR A 32 10.19 20.49 -5.85
C THR A 32 10.72 20.24 -4.44
N LEU A 33 9.92 19.60 -3.56
CA LEU A 33 10.33 19.24 -2.21
C LEU A 33 11.59 18.37 -2.21
N ARG A 34 12.53 18.71 -1.31
CA ARG A 34 13.79 17.96 -1.13
C ARG A 34 13.53 16.58 -0.53
N ASP A 35 12.66 16.52 0.48
CA ASP A 35 12.10 15.26 0.97
C ASP A 35 10.77 15.01 0.26
N ARG A 36 10.82 14.20 -0.80
CA ARG A 36 9.65 13.79 -1.59
C ARG A 36 8.87 12.64 -0.95
N PHE A 37 9.43 11.98 0.06
CA PHE A 37 8.75 10.88 0.75
C PHE A 37 7.85 11.40 1.86
N LEU A 38 8.38 12.21 2.79
CA LEU A 38 7.60 12.83 3.87
C LEU A 38 7.01 14.19 3.50
N LEU A 39 7.17 14.63 2.24
CA LEU A 39 6.61 15.88 1.72
C LEU A 39 6.94 17.12 2.55
N GLY A 40 8.19 17.23 3.00
CA GLY A 40 8.65 18.40 3.76
C GLY A 40 8.11 18.48 5.19
N LEU A 41 7.64 17.36 5.78
CA LEU A 41 7.54 17.21 7.22
C LEU A 41 8.94 17.36 7.85
N GLY A 42 9.33 18.61 8.14
CA GLY A 42 10.62 18.95 8.76
C GLY A 42 10.66 18.65 10.26
N ALA A 43 11.67 19.18 10.94
CA ALA A 43 11.82 19.03 12.40
C ALA A 43 10.54 19.47 13.14
N PHE A 44 10.11 18.65 14.09
CA PHE A 44 8.92 18.89 14.90
C PHE A 44 9.28 19.56 16.22
N ALA A 45 8.29 20.13 16.91
CA ALA A 45 8.49 20.70 18.25
C ALA A 45 8.74 19.63 19.32
N ASP A 46 8.36 18.38 19.06
CA ASP A 46 8.56 17.25 19.96
C ASP A 46 9.94 16.59 19.71
N ASP A 47 10.84 16.75 20.66
CA ASP A 47 12.20 16.18 20.62
C ASP A 47 12.21 14.65 20.68
N ALA A 48 11.25 14.03 21.38
CA ALA A 48 11.15 12.58 21.45
C ALA A 48 10.72 12.00 20.08
N LEU A 49 9.81 12.68 19.38
CA LEU A 49 9.46 12.34 18.01
C LEU A 49 10.65 12.53 17.06
N ASN A 50 11.37 13.66 17.12
CA ASN A 50 12.55 13.88 16.30
C ASN A 50 13.63 12.80 16.54
N THR A 51 13.81 12.38 17.80
CA THR A 51 14.73 11.31 18.18
C THR A 51 14.27 9.96 17.59
N ALA A 52 12.99 9.63 17.70
CA ALA A 52 12.42 8.42 17.11
C ALA A 52 12.58 8.37 15.59
N LEU A 53 12.32 9.49 14.90
CA LEU A 53 12.49 9.61 13.46
C LEU A 53 13.96 9.45 13.04
N SER A 54 14.88 10.06 13.80
CA SER A 54 16.32 9.96 13.56
C SER A 54 16.81 8.52 13.77
N ALA A 55 16.33 7.82 14.80
CA ALA A 55 16.64 6.42 15.04
C ALA A 55 16.17 5.51 13.88
N ARG A 56 15.11 5.92 13.17
CA ARG A 56 14.55 5.24 12.00
C ARG A 56 15.02 5.81 10.65
N ALA A 57 16.10 6.60 10.61
CA ALA A 57 16.60 7.21 9.39
C ALA A 57 16.85 6.19 8.25
N GLY A 58 17.29 4.97 8.57
CA GLY A 58 17.47 3.91 7.57
C GLY A 58 16.18 3.56 6.82
N VAL A 59 15.04 3.50 7.51
CA VAL A 59 13.72 3.25 6.89
C VAL A 59 13.33 4.40 5.97
N PHE A 60 13.51 5.64 6.41
CA PHE A 60 13.16 6.82 5.61
C PHE A 60 14.09 7.00 4.40
N ASN A 61 15.38 6.69 4.54
CA ASN A 61 16.33 6.70 3.43
C ASN A 61 15.96 5.65 2.37
N ALA A 62 15.67 4.42 2.77
CA ALA A 62 15.19 3.37 1.85
C ALA A 62 13.83 3.75 1.22
N SER A 63 12.95 4.39 1.98
CA SER A 63 11.65 4.87 1.46
C SER A 63 11.82 5.97 0.40
N LEU A 64 12.77 6.90 0.60
CA LEU A 64 13.09 7.94 -0.36
C LEU A 64 13.77 7.36 -1.61
N ALA A 65 14.68 6.40 -1.44
CA ALA A 65 15.29 5.70 -2.56
C ALA A 65 14.25 4.90 -3.36
N GLY A 66 13.31 4.23 -2.68
CA GLY A 66 12.16 3.55 -3.30
C GLY A 66 11.26 4.50 -4.08
N TYR A 67 11.01 5.71 -3.56
CA TYR A 67 10.32 6.76 -4.32
C TYR A 67 11.07 7.09 -5.62
N HIS A 68 12.39 7.23 -5.58
CA HIS A 68 13.18 7.54 -6.78
C HIS A 68 13.20 6.40 -7.79
N ALA A 69 13.29 5.14 -7.33
CA ALA A 69 13.22 3.96 -8.18
C ALA A 69 11.85 3.83 -8.88
N LEU A 70 10.76 4.11 -8.16
CA LEU A 70 9.41 3.97 -8.68
C LEU A 70 8.95 5.16 -9.53
N PHE A 71 9.45 6.37 -9.26
CA PHE A 71 9.07 7.60 -9.96
C PHE A 71 10.26 8.37 -10.57
N PRO A 72 11.07 7.72 -11.43
CA PRO A 72 12.18 8.38 -12.10
C PRO A 72 11.66 9.46 -13.05
N ASP A 73 12.47 10.48 -13.31
CA ASP A 73 12.08 11.58 -14.20
C ASP A 73 11.97 11.15 -15.67
N GLN A 74 12.67 10.07 -16.05
CA GLN A 74 12.60 9.45 -17.37
C GLN A 74 12.57 7.92 -17.25
N VAL A 75 11.82 7.27 -18.15
CA VAL A 75 11.82 5.82 -18.32
C VAL A 75 12.07 5.54 -19.82
N PRO A 76 13.14 4.82 -20.19
CA PRO A 76 13.37 4.44 -21.57
C PRO A 76 12.35 3.37 -21.98
N LEU A 77 11.31 3.80 -22.70
CA LEU A 77 10.22 2.91 -23.11
C LEU A 77 10.69 1.90 -24.17
N SER A 78 10.19 0.69 -24.08
CA SER A 78 10.43 -0.40 -25.02
C SER A 78 9.20 -1.29 -25.16
N ARG A 79 9.25 -2.31 -26.01
CA ARG A 79 8.15 -3.29 -26.12
C ARG A 79 7.86 -4.06 -24.82
N TYR A 80 8.81 -4.07 -23.87
CA TYR A 80 8.71 -4.77 -22.59
C TYR A 80 8.61 -3.83 -21.39
N VAL A 81 8.86 -2.53 -21.59
CA VAL A 81 8.78 -1.50 -20.56
C VAL A 81 7.89 -0.40 -21.11
N THR A 82 6.61 -0.49 -20.81
CA THR A 82 5.57 0.38 -21.36
C THR A 82 4.99 1.32 -20.32
N LEU A 83 5.22 1.06 -19.03
CA LEU A 83 4.70 1.88 -17.93
C LEU A 83 5.50 3.20 -17.82
N SER A 84 4.98 4.22 -18.48
CA SER A 84 5.60 5.53 -18.62
C SER A 84 5.65 6.34 -17.31
N PRO A 85 6.45 7.42 -17.24
CA PRO A 85 6.40 8.36 -16.11
C PRO A 85 5.00 8.92 -15.89
N TYR A 86 4.24 9.17 -16.97
CA TYR A 86 2.85 9.61 -16.88
C TYR A 86 1.97 8.54 -16.22
N ASP A 87 2.08 7.28 -16.64
CA ASP A 87 1.31 6.17 -16.06
C ASP A 87 1.60 6.01 -14.56
N ARG A 88 2.88 6.06 -14.19
CA ARG A 88 3.33 5.93 -12.79
C ARG A 88 2.78 7.07 -11.93
N LEU A 89 2.89 8.32 -12.37
CA LEU A 89 2.40 9.48 -11.62
C LEU A 89 0.88 9.62 -11.62
N SER A 90 0.19 9.28 -12.71
CA SER A 90 -1.27 9.24 -12.79
C SER A 90 -1.85 8.15 -11.88
N THR A 91 -1.18 6.99 -11.82
CA THR A 91 -1.46 5.94 -10.83
C THR A 91 -1.25 6.45 -9.41
N ALA A 92 -0.11 7.08 -9.12
CA ALA A 92 0.18 7.60 -7.80
C ALA A 92 -0.85 8.65 -7.34
N LEU A 93 -1.26 9.55 -8.23
CA LEU A 93 -2.35 10.50 -7.96
C LEU A 93 -3.67 9.78 -7.68
N THR A 94 -4.02 8.76 -8.47
CA THR A 94 -5.23 7.95 -8.25
C THR A 94 -5.20 7.27 -6.87
N VAL A 95 -4.07 6.68 -6.48
CA VAL A 95 -3.92 6.02 -5.18
C VAL A 95 -3.95 7.04 -4.05
N ALA A 96 -3.28 8.19 -4.19
CA ALA A 96 -3.34 9.29 -3.23
C ALA A 96 -4.79 9.76 -3.01
N GLN A 97 -5.57 9.89 -4.09
CA GLN A 97 -7.00 10.22 -4.03
C GLN A 97 -7.80 9.14 -3.31
N VAL A 98 -7.56 7.85 -3.56
CA VAL A 98 -8.26 6.76 -2.84
C VAL A 98 -7.92 6.78 -1.35
N THR A 99 -6.67 7.08 -1.00
CA THR A 99 -6.24 7.22 0.41
C THR A 99 -6.66 8.54 1.05
N GLY A 100 -7.13 9.52 0.27
CA GLY A 100 -7.59 10.83 0.76
C GLY A 100 -6.52 11.74 1.38
N VAL A 101 -5.22 11.39 1.33
CA VAL A 101 -4.15 12.22 1.92
C VAL A 101 -3.84 13.40 0.99
N GLN A 102 -4.42 14.56 1.30
CA GLN A 102 -4.40 15.75 0.42
C GLN A 102 -2.99 16.22 0.02
N SER A 103 -2.01 16.16 0.93
CA SER A 103 -0.63 16.56 0.60
C SER A 103 -0.03 15.69 -0.51
N LEU A 104 -0.34 14.40 -0.53
CA LEU A 104 0.08 13.49 -1.60
C LEU A 104 -0.68 13.76 -2.90
N CYS A 105 -1.98 14.05 -2.83
CA CYS A 105 -2.75 14.47 -4.00
C CYS A 105 -2.12 15.70 -4.67
N SER A 106 -1.85 16.74 -3.88
CA SER A 106 -1.22 17.98 -4.38
C SER A 106 0.18 17.69 -4.95
N HIS A 107 0.98 16.87 -4.26
CA HIS A 107 2.32 16.51 -4.71
C HIS A 107 2.32 15.76 -6.06
N TYR A 108 1.55 14.69 -6.17
CA TYR A 108 1.51 13.87 -7.39
C TYR A 108 0.83 14.61 -8.55
N ALA A 109 -0.19 15.44 -8.28
CA ALA A 109 -0.78 16.30 -9.30
C ALA A 109 0.22 17.33 -9.84
N ALA A 110 1.01 17.97 -8.96
CA ALA A 110 2.04 18.92 -9.36
C ALA A 110 3.17 18.27 -10.19
N ARG A 111 3.53 17.01 -9.89
CA ARG A 111 4.51 16.25 -10.71
C ARG A 111 3.93 15.76 -12.04
N LEU A 112 2.64 15.45 -12.09
CA LEU A 112 1.97 14.96 -13.29
C LEU A 112 1.72 16.09 -14.30
N ALA A 113 1.36 17.29 -13.83
CA ALA A 113 0.94 18.41 -14.67
C ALA A 113 1.89 18.81 -15.82
N PRO A 114 3.24 18.76 -15.66
CA PRO A 114 4.17 19.08 -16.75
C PRO A 114 4.30 17.98 -17.81
N LEU A 115 3.79 16.77 -17.55
CA LEU A 115 3.91 15.65 -18.48
C LEU A 115 2.82 15.71 -19.56
N HIS A 116 3.19 15.34 -20.78
CA HIS A 116 2.24 15.18 -21.87
C HIS A 116 1.31 14.00 -21.55
N SER A 117 0.00 14.24 -21.66
CA SER A 117 -0.97 13.16 -21.60
C SER A 117 -0.76 12.20 -22.77
N PRO A 118 -1.11 10.90 -22.59
CA PRO A 118 -1.20 9.96 -23.69
C PRO A 118 -2.06 10.51 -24.83
N ASP A 119 -1.86 9.99 -26.04
CA ASP A 119 -2.68 10.39 -27.18
C ASP A 119 -4.17 10.07 -26.94
N ALA A 120 -5.05 10.78 -27.66
CA ALA A 120 -6.50 10.63 -27.50
C ALA A 120 -7.08 9.44 -28.30
N SER A 121 -6.25 8.48 -28.75
CA SER A 121 -6.75 7.29 -29.45
C SER A 121 -7.66 6.46 -28.55
N ARG A 122 -8.49 5.62 -29.19
CA ARG A 122 -9.39 4.72 -28.46
C ARG A 122 -8.59 3.73 -27.62
N GLU A 123 -7.50 3.22 -28.18
CA GLU A 123 -6.59 2.26 -27.56
C GLU A 123 -5.93 2.84 -26.31
N SER A 124 -5.39 4.06 -26.41
CA SER A 124 -4.80 4.80 -25.29
C SER A 124 -5.81 5.06 -24.17
N ASN A 125 -7.04 5.49 -24.52
CA ASN A 125 -8.10 5.72 -23.55
C ASN A 125 -8.54 4.44 -22.81
N ILE A 126 -8.64 3.30 -23.52
CA ILE A 126 -8.96 2.00 -22.91
C ILE A 126 -7.87 1.59 -21.93
N ARG A 127 -6.60 1.72 -22.32
CA ARG A 127 -5.45 1.42 -21.45
C ARG A 127 -5.47 2.27 -20.18
N LEU A 128 -5.66 3.58 -20.31
CA LEU A 128 -5.71 4.49 -19.16
C LEU A 128 -6.88 4.17 -18.22
N ALA A 129 -8.06 3.85 -18.78
CA ALA A 129 -9.23 3.45 -17.99
C ALA A 129 -8.96 2.17 -17.19
N GLN A 130 -8.36 1.15 -17.82
CA GLN A 130 -8.04 -0.12 -17.17
C GLN A 130 -6.99 0.05 -16.06
N ILE A 131 -5.91 0.81 -16.32
CA ILE A 131 -4.90 1.17 -15.31
C ILE A 131 -5.56 1.89 -14.13
N THR A 132 -6.38 2.90 -14.41
CA THR A 132 -7.04 3.70 -13.36
C THR A 132 -7.98 2.84 -12.52
N GLN A 133 -8.79 1.98 -13.15
CA GLN A 133 -9.71 1.10 -12.46
C GLN A 133 -8.97 0.09 -11.56
N TYR A 134 -7.94 -0.56 -12.11
CA TYR A 134 -7.12 -1.49 -11.35
C TYR A 134 -6.44 -0.81 -10.15
N ALA A 135 -5.86 0.38 -10.37
CA ALA A 135 -5.22 1.15 -9.30
C ALA A 135 -6.19 1.50 -8.18
N ARG A 136 -7.43 1.92 -8.51
CA ARG A 136 -8.46 2.18 -7.51
C ARG A 136 -8.81 0.93 -6.71
N GLN A 137 -9.06 -0.18 -7.40
CA GLN A 137 -9.43 -1.45 -6.75
C GLN A 137 -8.31 -1.96 -5.84
N LEU A 138 -7.06 -1.98 -6.30
CA LEU A 138 -5.94 -2.45 -5.48
C LEU A 138 -5.64 -1.49 -4.32
N ALA A 139 -5.81 -0.18 -4.51
CA ALA A 139 -5.66 0.78 -3.44
C ALA A 139 -6.75 0.64 -2.37
N SER A 140 -7.99 0.32 -2.74
CA SER A 140 -9.11 0.22 -1.80
C SER A 140 -9.27 -1.17 -1.19
N GLN A 141 -9.33 -2.22 -2.02
CA GLN A 141 -9.69 -3.57 -1.61
C GLN A 141 -8.90 -4.61 -2.43
N PRO A 142 -7.72 -5.04 -1.93
CA PRO A 142 -6.81 -5.94 -2.68
C PRO A 142 -7.44 -7.28 -3.07
N THR A 143 -8.43 -7.77 -2.32
CA THR A 143 -9.13 -9.02 -2.61
C THR A 143 -9.95 -9.00 -3.91
N LEU A 144 -10.25 -7.81 -4.46
CA LEU A 144 -10.91 -7.69 -5.77
C LEU A 144 -9.99 -8.05 -6.94
N ILE A 145 -8.68 -8.07 -6.73
CA ILE A 145 -7.73 -8.38 -7.79
C ILE A 145 -7.54 -9.89 -7.93
N CYS A 146 -8.08 -10.42 -9.02
CA CYS A 146 -7.96 -11.83 -9.40
C CYS A 146 -7.09 -12.00 -10.66
N ARG A 147 -6.82 -13.25 -11.06
CA ARG A 147 -6.07 -13.58 -12.28
C ARG A 147 -6.64 -12.91 -13.53
N LYS A 148 -7.96 -12.76 -13.63
CA LYS A 148 -8.62 -12.06 -14.75
C LYS A 148 -8.26 -10.57 -14.78
N ALA A 149 -8.16 -9.91 -13.64
CA ALA A 149 -7.77 -8.50 -13.57
C ALA A 149 -6.31 -8.31 -14.03
N LEU A 150 -5.41 -9.23 -13.68
CA LEU A 150 -4.03 -9.24 -14.19
C LEU A 150 -3.97 -9.48 -15.70
N GLN A 151 -4.76 -10.42 -16.22
CA GLN A 151 -4.85 -10.66 -17.68
C GLN A 151 -5.31 -9.40 -18.43
N GLN A 152 -6.30 -8.68 -17.91
CA GLN A 152 -6.80 -7.45 -18.51
C GLN A 152 -5.73 -6.34 -18.59
N LEU A 153 -4.75 -6.31 -17.68
CA LEU A 153 -3.60 -5.42 -17.80
C LEU A 153 -2.68 -5.83 -18.96
N GLY A 154 -2.46 -7.13 -19.14
CA GLY A 154 -1.75 -7.68 -20.29
C GLY A 154 -2.44 -7.37 -21.62
N ASP A 155 -3.77 -7.45 -21.65
CA ASP A 155 -4.59 -7.17 -22.85
C ASP A 155 -4.49 -5.70 -23.31
N VAL A 156 -4.14 -4.79 -22.40
CA VAL A 156 -3.88 -3.36 -22.71
C VAL A 156 -2.38 -3.04 -22.83
N GLY A 157 -1.54 -4.06 -22.96
CA GLY A 157 -0.13 -3.94 -23.35
C GLY A 157 0.87 -3.84 -22.20
N LEU A 158 0.48 -4.05 -20.93
CA LEU A 158 1.45 -4.11 -19.83
C LEU A 158 2.14 -5.47 -19.82
N SER A 159 3.48 -5.47 -19.86
CA SER A 159 4.29 -6.68 -19.66
C SER A 159 4.19 -7.20 -18.21
N PRO A 160 4.63 -8.44 -17.92
CA PRO A 160 4.76 -8.91 -16.54
C PRO A 160 5.61 -7.95 -15.67
N ALA A 161 6.70 -7.41 -16.22
CA ALA A 161 7.53 -6.43 -15.53
C ALA A 161 6.79 -5.12 -15.24
N ASP A 162 6.03 -4.61 -16.23
CA ASP A 162 5.19 -3.42 -16.03
C ASP A 162 4.13 -3.66 -14.94
N ILE A 163 3.50 -4.84 -14.89
CA ILE A 163 2.48 -5.17 -13.88
C ILE A 163 3.11 -5.26 -12.48
N VAL A 164 4.33 -5.80 -12.37
CA VAL A 164 5.09 -5.82 -11.11
C VAL A 164 5.40 -4.40 -10.64
N THR A 165 6.01 -3.56 -11.48
CA THR A 165 6.29 -2.15 -11.13
C THR A 165 5.01 -1.37 -10.82
N PHE A 166 3.94 -1.58 -11.59
CA PHE A 166 2.65 -0.94 -11.37
C PHE A 166 2.05 -1.32 -10.01
N SER A 167 2.12 -2.60 -9.64
CA SER A 167 1.67 -3.08 -8.32
C SER A 167 2.55 -2.53 -7.18
N GLN A 168 3.86 -2.40 -7.43
CA GLN A 168 4.79 -1.74 -6.50
C GLN A 168 4.44 -0.26 -6.30
N VAL A 169 4.14 0.49 -7.37
CA VAL A 169 3.69 1.89 -7.28
C VAL A 169 2.44 2.01 -6.41
N ILE A 170 1.44 1.15 -6.62
CA ILE A 170 0.19 1.20 -5.85
C ILE A 170 0.42 0.87 -4.38
N GLY A 171 1.22 -0.17 -4.11
CA GLY A 171 1.59 -0.57 -2.75
C GLY A 171 2.40 0.50 -2.03
N PHE A 172 3.40 1.07 -2.70
CA PHE A 172 4.28 2.11 -2.18
C PHE A 172 3.51 3.38 -1.82
N VAL A 173 2.63 3.88 -2.69
CA VAL A 173 1.85 5.09 -2.39
C VAL A 173 0.87 4.84 -1.25
N SER A 174 0.32 3.62 -1.15
CA SER A 174 -0.49 3.20 0.00
C SER A 174 0.31 3.18 1.30
N TYR A 175 1.57 2.74 1.26
CA TYR A 175 2.52 2.83 2.37
C TYR A 175 2.82 4.29 2.73
N GLN A 176 3.22 5.10 1.75
CA GLN A 176 3.56 6.50 1.95
C GLN A 176 2.41 7.29 2.57
N ALA A 177 1.17 7.09 2.11
CA ALA A 177 -0.01 7.74 2.67
C ALA A 177 -0.15 7.50 4.18
N ARG A 178 0.08 6.26 4.63
CA ARG A 178 -0.02 5.88 6.04
C ARG A 178 1.15 6.41 6.87
N VAL A 179 2.36 6.44 6.31
CA VAL A 179 3.51 7.07 6.98
C VAL A 179 3.30 8.57 7.12
N VAL A 180 2.91 9.27 6.05
CA VAL A 180 2.67 10.72 6.08
C VAL A 180 1.56 11.07 7.06
N ALA A 181 0.42 10.36 7.03
CA ALA A 181 -0.68 10.58 7.96
C ALA A 181 -0.28 10.28 9.41
N GLY A 182 0.41 9.16 9.64
CA GLY A 182 0.82 8.74 10.96
C GLY A 182 1.87 9.66 11.61
N VAL A 183 2.90 10.07 10.85
CA VAL A 183 3.90 11.02 11.34
C VAL A 183 3.27 12.40 11.60
N ALA A 184 2.35 12.85 10.74
CA ALA A 184 1.61 14.10 10.99
C ALA A 184 0.77 14.03 12.28
N ALA A 185 0.11 12.90 12.55
CA ALA A 185 -0.64 12.66 13.77
C ALA A 185 0.26 12.67 15.02
N LEU A 186 1.40 11.98 15.00
CA LEU A 186 2.38 12.02 16.10
C LEU A 186 2.92 13.42 16.34
N ALA A 187 3.06 14.22 15.28
CA ALA A 187 3.51 15.61 15.33
C ALA A 187 2.43 16.62 15.80
N GLY A 188 1.24 16.16 16.16
CA GLY A 188 0.15 17.05 16.59
C GLY A 188 -0.46 17.87 15.44
N ARG A 189 -0.19 17.53 14.18
CA ARG A 189 -0.71 18.28 13.02
C ARG A 189 -2.07 17.71 12.62
N PRO A 190 -3.15 18.51 12.60
CA PRO A 190 -4.45 18.04 12.17
C PRO A 190 -4.42 17.72 10.67
N THR A 191 -4.91 16.56 10.28
CA THR A 191 -5.30 16.28 8.90
C THR A 191 -6.62 16.98 8.62
N VAL A 192 -6.75 17.58 7.44
CA VAL A 192 -8.01 18.19 7.01
C VAL A 192 -8.98 17.04 6.72
N VAL A 193 -9.98 16.87 7.58
CA VAL A 193 -11.06 15.91 7.33
C VAL A 193 -11.89 16.42 6.16
N VAL A 194 -11.78 15.74 5.03
CA VAL A 194 -12.59 16.05 3.85
C VAL A 194 -13.86 15.18 3.90
N PRO A 195 -15.06 15.78 3.91
CA PRO A 195 -16.31 15.01 3.87
C PRO A 195 -16.46 14.25 2.55
N GLY A 196 -17.05 13.04 2.60
CA GLY A 196 -17.51 12.32 1.41
C GLY A 196 -16.60 11.21 0.88
N PHE A 197 -15.54 10.84 1.60
CA PHE A 197 -14.77 9.64 1.27
C PHE A 197 -15.55 8.36 1.63
N PRO A 198 -15.63 7.36 0.73
CA PRO A 198 -16.30 6.11 1.03
C PRO A 198 -15.56 5.40 2.17
N ASN A 199 -16.31 4.78 3.09
CA ASN A 199 -15.69 3.91 4.08
C ASN A 199 -15.16 2.67 3.38
N LEU A 200 -13.87 2.37 3.55
CA LEU A 200 -13.29 1.12 3.10
C LEU A 200 -13.81 -0.02 3.99
N GLU A 201 -14.49 -0.98 3.37
CA GLU A 201 -14.95 -2.19 4.04
C GLU A 201 -13.78 -3.18 4.20
N ASP A 202 -13.80 -3.94 5.30
CA ASP A 202 -12.86 -5.03 5.50
C ASP A 202 -13.08 -6.11 4.44
N ALA A 203 -12.05 -6.90 4.15
CA ALA A 203 -12.19 -8.06 3.30
C ALA A 203 -13.17 -9.08 3.91
N ASP A 204 -14.22 -9.41 3.15
CA ASP A 204 -15.20 -10.43 3.51
C ASP A 204 -14.84 -11.81 2.94
N GLY A 205 -15.27 -12.87 3.65
CA GLY A 205 -15.15 -14.24 3.17
C GLY A 205 -13.72 -14.81 3.11
N VAL A 206 -12.74 -14.09 3.66
CA VAL A 206 -11.35 -14.58 3.75
C VAL A 206 -11.20 -15.51 4.95
N ALA A 207 -10.94 -16.78 4.69
CA ALA A 207 -10.58 -17.75 5.72
C ALA A 207 -9.10 -17.57 6.10
N PHE A 208 -8.85 -17.34 7.39
CA PHE A 208 -7.50 -17.21 7.92
C PHE A 208 -7.05 -18.49 8.61
N SER A 209 -5.81 -18.91 8.34
CA SER A 209 -5.18 -20.09 8.94
C SER A 209 -3.94 -19.72 9.74
N THR A 210 -3.57 -20.63 10.64
CA THR A 210 -2.30 -20.59 11.39
C THR A 210 -1.23 -21.51 10.79
N GLU A 211 -1.59 -22.23 9.72
CA GLU A 211 -0.70 -23.11 8.97
C GLU A 211 0.34 -22.30 8.21
N VAL A 212 1.53 -22.89 8.05
CA VAL A 212 2.57 -22.31 7.20
C VAL A 212 2.14 -22.47 5.75
N LEU A 213 2.10 -21.36 5.01
CA LEU A 213 1.67 -21.34 3.62
C LEU A 213 2.86 -21.13 2.69
N GLY A 214 2.83 -21.78 1.54
CA GLY A 214 3.60 -21.39 0.37
C GLY A 214 2.97 -20.19 -0.34
N TRP A 215 3.73 -19.54 -1.22
CA TRP A 215 3.25 -18.48 -2.09
C TRP A 215 3.65 -18.78 -3.53
N SER A 216 2.69 -18.78 -4.45
CA SER A 216 2.90 -19.05 -5.88
C SER A 216 2.61 -17.80 -6.71
N ALA A 217 3.49 -17.47 -7.66
CA ALA A 217 3.28 -16.31 -8.53
C ALA A 217 2.12 -16.53 -9.53
N ARG A 218 1.28 -15.51 -9.72
CA ARG A 218 0.22 -15.48 -10.75
C ARG A 218 0.73 -15.02 -12.12
N LEU A 219 1.93 -14.46 -12.17
CA LEU A 219 2.59 -13.94 -13.37
C LEU A 219 3.90 -14.71 -13.61
N PRO A 220 4.40 -14.73 -14.86
CA PRO A 220 5.72 -15.29 -15.15
C PRO A 220 6.81 -14.60 -14.32
N THR A 221 7.62 -15.39 -13.63
CA THR A 221 8.81 -14.91 -12.89
C THR A 221 9.99 -14.70 -13.84
N ILE A 222 11.06 -14.06 -13.36
CA ILE A 222 12.32 -14.07 -14.10
C ILE A 222 12.90 -15.49 -14.13
N ASP A 223 13.66 -15.77 -15.19
CA ASP A 223 14.45 -17.00 -15.31
C ASP A 223 15.85 -16.75 -14.75
N VAL A 224 16.25 -17.54 -13.75
CA VAL A 224 17.54 -17.41 -13.05
C VAL A 224 18.72 -17.65 -14.00
N GLU A 225 18.57 -18.50 -15.01
CA GLU A 225 19.66 -18.81 -15.95
C GLU A 225 19.99 -17.64 -16.88
N THR A 226 19.00 -16.78 -17.15
CA THR A 226 19.11 -15.64 -18.06
C THR A 226 18.99 -14.28 -17.37
N ALA A 227 18.84 -14.27 -16.05
CA ALA A 227 18.73 -13.07 -15.22
C ALA A 227 19.95 -12.17 -15.34
N THR A 228 19.73 -10.86 -15.25
CA THR A 228 20.82 -9.89 -15.27
C THR A 228 21.66 -9.97 -13.98
N ALA A 229 22.90 -9.46 -14.03
CA ALA A 229 23.74 -9.39 -12.84
C ALA A 229 23.08 -8.60 -11.70
N GLU A 230 22.35 -7.53 -12.03
CA GLU A 230 21.61 -6.74 -11.05
C GLU A 230 20.47 -7.54 -10.40
N GLN A 231 19.74 -8.34 -11.18
CA GLN A 231 18.66 -9.20 -10.66
C GLN A 231 19.21 -10.29 -9.74
N LEU A 232 20.30 -10.95 -10.14
CA LEU A 232 20.93 -12.00 -9.34
C LEU A 232 21.50 -11.47 -8.03
N ASP A 233 22.18 -10.32 -8.08
CA ASP A 233 22.72 -9.65 -6.89
C ASP A 233 21.61 -9.27 -5.91
N GLU A 234 20.50 -8.72 -6.42
CA GLU A 234 19.36 -8.37 -5.57
C GLU A 234 18.70 -9.62 -4.95
N LEU A 235 18.54 -10.70 -5.72
CA LEU A 235 18.02 -11.97 -5.18
C LEU A 235 18.91 -12.49 -4.05
N ASP A 236 20.23 -12.49 -4.24
CA ASP A 236 21.17 -12.99 -3.22
C ASP A 236 21.15 -12.19 -1.92
N GLN A 237 20.89 -10.89 -2.01
CA GLN A 237 20.77 -10.00 -0.86
C GLN A 237 19.37 -10.05 -0.20
N SER A 238 18.35 -10.51 -0.93
CA SER A 238 16.95 -10.51 -0.49
C SER A 238 16.63 -11.58 0.56
N HIS A 239 16.98 -12.85 0.27
CA HIS A 239 16.66 -14.00 1.11
C HIS A 239 17.54 -15.19 0.72
N PRO A 240 17.98 -16.06 1.67
CA PRO A 240 18.84 -17.21 1.35
C PRO A 240 18.28 -18.16 0.29
N GLN A 241 16.95 -18.22 0.15
CA GLN A 241 16.24 -19.05 -0.83
C GLN A 241 15.57 -18.22 -1.93
N ALA A 242 15.89 -16.93 -2.07
CA ALA A 242 15.24 -16.03 -3.02
C ALA A 242 15.24 -16.55 -4.47
N ARG A 243 16.31 -17.22 -4.89
CA ARG A 243 16.42 -17.82 -6.24
C ARG A 243 15.47 -18.99 -6.49
N ALA A 244 14.87 -19.56 -5.45
CA ALA A 244 13.90 -20.65 -5.53
C ALA A 244 12.47 -20.22 -5.15
N GLU A 245 12.30 -19.01 -4.60
CA GLU A 245 11.01 -18.50 -4.15
C GLU A 245 10.36 -17.61 -5.21
N SER A 246 9.18 -18.01 -5.69
CA SER A 246 8.51 -17.29 -6.78
C SER A 246 8.17 -15.83 -6.45
N TYR A 247 8.06 -15.46 -5.17
CA TYR A 247 7.84 -14.07 -4.78
C TYR A 247 9.02 -13.18 -5.14
N TYR A 248 10.23 -13.57 -4.73
CA TYR A 248 11.44 -12.81 -5.03
C TYR A 248 11.75 -12.84 -6.52
N LEU A 249 11.61 -14.00 -7.17
CA LEU A 249 11.78 -14.13 -8.61
C LEU A 249 10.77 -13.28 -9.41
N LEU A 250 9.55 -13.10 -8.92
CA LEU A 250 8.58 -12.21 -9.56
C LEU A 250 8.96 -10.74 -9.36
N LEU A 251 9.26 -10.32 -8.13
CA LEU A 251 9.58 -8.93 -7.85
C LEU A 251 10.90 -8.48 -8.48
N ALA A 252 11.82 -9.40 -8.75
CA ALA A 252 13.08 -9.12 -9.44
C ALA A 252 12.90 -8.67 -10.92
N HIS A 253 11.69 -8.70 -11.48
CA HIS A 253 11.39 -7.93 -12.70
C HIS A 253 11.69 -6.44 -12.54
N ASP A 254 11.56 -5.91 -11.31
CA ASP A 254 11.96 -4.55 -10.94
C ASP A 254 12.94 -4.62 -9.76
N ALA A 255 14.18 -5.02 -10.04
CA ALA A 255 15.23 -5.22 -9.04
C ALA A 255 15.51 -3.97 -8.21
N ALA A 256 15.47 -2.77 -8.81
CA ALA A 256 15.64 -1.52 -8.10
C ALA A 256 14.51 -1.29 -7.07
N ALA A 257 13.25 -1.49 -7.44
CA ALA A 257 12.15 -1.39 -6.49
C ALA A 257 12.20 -2.48 -5.41
N LEU A 258 12.61 -3.70 -5.77
CA LEU A 258 12.77 -4.81 -4.82
C LEU A 258 13.83 -4.48 -3.75
N ARG A 259 14.98 -3.93 -4.16
CA ARG A 259 16.05 -3.49 -3.26
C ARG A 259 15.56 -2.54 -2.18
N GLU A 260 14.90 -1.47 -2.62
CA GLU A 260 14.46 -0.43 -1.69
C GLU A 260 13.30 -0.92 -0.81
N ARG A 261 12.42 -1.76 -1.36
CA ARG A 261 11.41 -2.47 -0.56
C ARG A 261 12.06 -3.33 0.52
N ASN A 262 13.10 -4.09 0.20
CA ASN A 262 13.83 -4.91 1.16
C ASN A 262 14.47 -4.04 2.26
N GLY A 263 15.05 -2.90 1.89
CA GLY A 263 15.56 -1.92 2.85
C GLY A 263 14.49 -1.42 3.84
N VAL A 264 13.30 -1.09 3.35
CA VAL A 264 12.15 -0.71 4.19
C VAL A 264 11.68 -1.87 5.07
N PHE A 265 11.49 -3.05 4.50
CA PHE A 265 11.03 -4.25 5.21
C PHE A 265 11.98 -4.64 6.34
N ASN A 266 13.28 -4.74 6.04
CA ASN A 266 14.32 -5.10 7.02
C ASN A 266 14.46 -4.01 8.07
N GLY A 267 14.45 -2.74 7.66
CA GLY A 267 14.59 -1.60 8.58
C GLY A 267 13.43 -1.49 9.57
N ILE A 268 12.19 -1.79 9.17
CA ILE A 268 11.02 -1.76 10.05
C ILE A 268 11.01 -2.99 10.98
N ASN A 269 11.29 -4.17 10.45
CA ASN A 269 11.29 -5.41 11.23
C ASN A 269 12.52 -5.57 12.16
N ALA A 270 13.56 -4.75 11.99
CA ALA A 270 14.71 -4.72 12.89
C ALA A 270 14.29 -4.54 14.36
N GLU A 271 15.04 -5.20 15.24
CA GLU A 271 14.90 -5.10 16.70
C GLU A 271 15.59 -3.84 17.24
N GLY A 272 15.41 -3.56 18.54
CA GLY A 272 16.11 -2.47 19.23
C GLY A 272 15.38 -1.12 19.27
N TYR A 273 14.14 -1.06 18.78
CA TYR A 273 13.33 0.16 18.72
C TYR A 273 12.11 0.17 19.68
N GLY A 274 12.09 -0.75 20.64
CA GLY A 274 11.17 -0.73 21.78
C GLY A 274 9.83 -1.44 21.60
N LEU A 275 9.30 -1.59 20.37
CA LEU A 275 8.06 -2.34 20.14
C LEU A 275 8.35 -3.84 20.03
N SER A 276 7.64 -4.66 20.80
CA SER A 276 7.83 -6.12 20.77
C SER A 276 7.38 -6.75 19.45
N SER A 277 8.01 -7.87 19.08
CA SER A 277 7.62 -8.68 17.92
C SER A 277 6.15 -9.09 17.97
N ARG A 278 5.62 -9.42 19.16
CA ARG A 278 4.20 -9.75 19.37
C ARG A 278 3.26 -8.60 19.03
N LEU A 279 3.63 -7.35 19.37
CA LEU A 279 2.82 -6.18 19.01
C LEU A 279 2.94 -5.83 17.52
N LYS A 280 4.10 -6.06 16.90
CA LYS A 280 4.25 -5.97 15.43
C LYS A 280 3.38 -7.02 14.72
N ALA A 281 3.38 -8.27 15.22
CA ALA A 281 2.52 -9.34 14.72
C ALA A 281 1.04 -8.97 14.87
N LEU A 282 0.63 -8.40 16.01
CA LEU A 282 -0.73 -7.94 16.23
C LEU A 282 -1.16 -6.85 15.23
N ALA A 283 -0.32 -5.83 15.02
CA ALA A 283 -0.57 -4.79 14.02
C ALA A 283 -0.68 -5.40 12.61
N THR A 284 0.24 -6.30 12.26
CA THR A 284 0.27 -7.02 10.98
C THR A 284 -1.00 -7.83 10.74
N LEU A 285 -1.47 -8.57 11.76
CA LEU A 285 -2.71 -9.35 11.69
C LEU A 285 -3.93 -8.45 11.48
N ALA A 286 -3.99 -7.31 12.18
CA ALA A 286 -5.09 -6.37 12.02
C ALA A 286 -5.16 -5.81 10.58
N VAL A 287 -4.02 -5.40 10.03
CA VAL A 287 -3.91 -4.88 8.65
C VAL A 287 -4.23 -5.97 7.63
N SER A 288 -3.69 -7.18 7.82
CA SER A 288 -3.92 -8.32 6.94
C SER A 288 -5.38 -8.79 6.97
N ARG A 289 -6.06 -8.69 8.11
CA ARG A 289 -7.50 -8.96 8.24
C ARG A 289 -8.35 -7.99 7.44
N ILE A 290 -8.00 -6.70 7.44
CA ILE A 290 -8.71 -5.67 6.66
C ILE A 290 -8.44 -5.85 5.17
N ASN A 291 -7.17 -6.00 4.77
CA ASN A 291 -6.79 -6.11 3.36
C ASN A 291 -7.07 -7.50 2.76
N GLY A 292 -7.36 -8.50 3.59
CA GLY A 292 -7.62 -9.89 3.17
C GLY A 292 -6.37 -10.68 2.79
N SER A 293 -5.19 -10.31 3.26
CA SER A 293 -3.94 -10.99 2.91
C SER A 293 -3.72 -12.22 3.78
N HIS A 294 -4.13 -13.39 3.27
CA HIS A 294 -4.01 -14.66 3.98
C HIS A 294 -2.54 -15.03 4.29
N TYR A 295 -1.67 -14.89 3.29
CA TYR A 295 -0.24 -15.20 3.43
C TYR A 295 0.42 -14.39 4.54
N CYS A 296 0.22 -13.06 4.55
CA CYS A 296 0.84 -12.18 5.55
C CYS A 296 0.30 -12.45 6.97
N ALA A 297 -0.97 -12.80 7.11
CA ALA A 297 -1.52 -13.18 8.41
C ALA A 297 -0.90 -14.48 8.92
N ALA A 298 -0.80 -15.51 8.07
CA ALA A 298 -0.21 -16.80 8.42
C ALA A 298 1.26 -16.66 8.86
N THR A 299 2.06 -15.80 8.21
CA THR A 299 3.48 -15.62 8.52
C THR A 299 3.75 -15.09 9.93
N VAL A 300 2.78 -14.41 10.55
CA VAL A 300 2.93 -13.82 11.90
C VAL A 300 1.99 -14.43 12.94
N ALA A 301 1.13 -15.39 12.54
CA ALA A 301 0.09 -15.96 13.39
C ALA A 301 0.67 -16.56 14.68
N GLN A 302 1.75 -17.34 14.57
CA GLN A 302 2.41 -17.99 15.71
C GLN A 302 3.14 -16.99 16.62
N GLU A 303 3.62 -15.88 16.08
CA GLU A 303 4.33 -14.83 16.83
C GLU A 303 3.43 -14.16 17.87
N LEU A 304 2.11 -14.13 17.65
CA LEU A 304 1.17 -13.53 18.60
C LEU A 304 1.13 -14.28 19.94
N GLN A 305 1.35 -15.60 19.94
CA GLN A 305 1.32 -16.48 21.13
C GLN A 305 0.06 -16.34 21.99
N ASP A 306 -1.07 -16.03 21.36
CA ASP A 306 -2.38 -15.83 21.98
C ASP A 306 -3.45 -16.38 21.03
N ASN A 307 -3.69 -17.69 21.11
CA ASN A 307 -4.59 -18.38 20.18
C ASN A 307 -6.03 -17.86 20.26
N GLY A 308 -6.50 -17.44 21.45
CA GLY A 308 -7.84 -16.89 21.61
C GLY A 308 -7.98 -15.54 20.90
N LEU A 309 -7.01 -14.64 21.08
CA LEU A 309 -6.99 -13.36 20.39
C LEU A 309 -6.84 -13.53 18.88
N LEU A 310 -6.01 -14.47 18.44
CA LEU A 310 -5.82 -14.78 17.03
C LEU A 310 -7.14 -15.21 16.37
N GLN A 311 -7.85 -16.16 16.98
CA GLN A 311 -9.15 -16.63 16.47
C GLN A 311 -10.20 -15.50 16.50
N ALA A 312 -10.18 -14.66 17.54
CA ALA A 312 -11.06 -13.49 17.62
C ALA A 312 -10.78 -12.50 16.48
N LEU A 313 -9.50 -12.20 16.17
CA LEU A 313 -9.12 -11.34 15.04
C LEU A 313 -9.50 -11.93 13.70
N PHE A 314 -9.35 -13.25 13.52
CA PHE A 314 -9.77 -13.94 12.30
C PHE A 314 -11.28 -13.84 12.08
N ALA A 315 -12.07 -13.98 13.15
CA ALA A 315 -13.51 -13.75 13.10
C ALA A 315 -13.84 -12.28 12.71
N GLY A 316 -13.10 -11.33 13.27
CA GLY A 316 -13.18 -9.91 12.89
C GLY A 316 -12.50 -8.98 13.89
N LEU A 317 -12.17 -7.77 13.45
CA LEU A 317 -11.50 -6.79 14.31
C LEU A 317 -12.32 -6.38 15.55
N PRO A 318 -13.66 -6.20 15.50
CA PRO A 318 -14.45 -5.94 16.69
C PRO A 318 -14.34 -7.05 17.74
N GLN A 319 -14.33 -8.32 17.31
CA GLN A 319 -14.16 -9.48 18.17
C GLN A 319 -12.75 -9.53 18.76
N GLY A 320 -11.71 -9.31 17.95
CA GLY A 320 -10.34 -9.20 18.42
C GLY A 320 -10.14 -8.08 19.45
N ALA A 321 -10.71 -6.90 19.20
CA ALA A 321 -10.65 -5.77 20.13
C ALA A 321 -11.41 -6.03 21.44
N ALA A 322 -12.54 -6.74 21.39
CA ALA A 322 -13.29 -7.14 22.57
C ALA A 322 -12.58 -8.24 23.38
N TYR A 323 -11.83 -9.13 22.71
CA TYR A 323 -11.05 -10.18 23.36
C TYR A 323 -9.78 -9.65 24.03
N ALA A 324 -9.16 -8.61 23.46
CA ALA A 324 -7.93 -8.03 23.99
C ALA A 324 -8.15 -7.39 25.38
N GLU A 325 -7.78 -8.13 26.43
CA GLU A 325 -7.88 -7.67 27.83
C GLU A 325 -6.93 -6.48 28.10
N ASP A 326 -5.75 -6.50 27.49
CA ASP A 326 -4.71 -5.49 27.59
C ASP A 326 -5.05 -4.20 26.80
N THR A 327 -4.88 -3.05 27.45
CA THR A 327 -5.08 -1.73 26.84
C THR A 327 -4.10 -1.46 25.70
N VAL A 328 -2.87 -1.98 25.76
CA VAL A 328 -1.87 -1.82 24.69
C VAL A 328 -2.31 -2.58 23.44
N LYS A 329 -2.70 -3.86 23.59
CA LYS A 329 -3.22 -4.67 22.46
C LYS A 329 -4.43 -4.01 21.81
N ARG A 330 -5.38 -3.50 22.59
CA ARG A 330 -6.55 -2.76 22.06
C ARG A 330 -6.15 -1.50 21.32
N ALA A 331 -5.21 -0.72 21.85
CA ALA A 331 -4.71 0.48 21.20
C ALA A 331 -4.03 0.16 19.86
N VAL A 332 -3.22 -0.90 19.80
CA VAL A 332 -2.57 -1.35 18.55
C VAL A 332 -3.60 -1.79 17.50
N ILE A 333 -4.61 -2.61 17.87
CA ILE A 333 -5.67 -3.04 16.96
C ILE A 333 -6.44 -1.83 16.42
N HIS A 334 -6.81 -0.89 17.30
CA HIS A 334 -7.56 0.30 16.94
C HIS A 334 -6.77 1.21 15.99
N THR A 335 -5.53 1.56 16.35
CA THR A 335 -4.66 2.40 15.51
C THR A 335 -4.39 1.75 14.15
N ALA A 336 -4.11 0.44 14.12
CA ALA A 336 -3.93 -0.28 12.87
C ALA A 336 -5.19 -0.24 11.99
N ALA A 337 -6.37 -0.38 12.60
CA ALA A 337 -7.63 -0.35 11.88
C ALA A 337 -7.97 1.02 11.30
N GLU A 338 -7.84 2.08 12.10
CA GLU A 338 -8.10 3.45 11.65
C GLU A 338 -7.15 3.86 10.51
N LEU A 339 -5.84 3.66 10.71
CA LEU A 339 -4.84 4.04 9.72
C LEU A 339 -4.95 3.20 8.43
N THR A 340 -5.40 1.94 8.53
CA THR A 340 -5.60 1.10 7.33
C THR A 340 -6.84 1.52 6.54
N ARG A 341 -7.95 1.84 7.21
CA ARG A 341 -9.22 2.16 6.55
C ARG A 341 -9.32 3.60 6.07
N ALA A 342 -8.74 4.54 6.82
CA ALA A 342 -8.96 5.96 6.59
C ALA A 342 -7.75 6.81 7.00
N PRO A 343 -6.61 6.72 6.30
CA PRO A 343 -5.44 7.55 6.60
C PRO A 343 -5.74 9.06 6.50
N GLU A 344 -6.74 9.49 5.72
CA GLU A 344 -7.20 10.88 5.65
C GLU A 344 -7.88 11.38 6.93
N LYS A 345 -8.42 10.47 7.75
CA LYS A 345 -9.06 10.77 9.04
C LYS A 345 -8.12 10.51 10.22
N PHE A 346 -6.89 10.10 9.98
CA PHE A 346 -5.94 9.77 11.04
C PHE A 346 -5.36 11.06 11.63
N THR A 347 -5.67 11.33 12.90
CA THR A 347 -5.33 12.59 13.58
C THR A 347 -4.52 12.33 14.87
N PRO A 348 -4.06 13.37 15.59
CA PRO A 348 -3.46 13.19 16.90
C PRO A 348 -4.35 12.43 17.90
N GLN A 349 -5.68 12.50 17.75
CA GLN A 349 -6.63 11.74 18.57
C GLN A 349 -6.56 10.23 18.27
N SER A 350 -6.25 9.82 17.04
CA SER A 350 -6.13 8.41 16.64
C SER A 350 -4.90 7.70 17.25
N VAL A 351 -3.83 8.45 17.55
CA VAL A 351 -2.61 7.90 18.20
C VAL A 351 -2.66 7.99 19.72
N GLN A 352 -3.53 8.84 20.28
CA GLN A 352 -3.64 9.03 21.73
C GLN A 352 -3.85 7.74 22.54
N PRO A 353 -4.63 6.74 22.09
CA PRO A 353 -4.76 5.47 22.79
C PRO A 353 -3.44 4.73 23.00
N LEU A 354 -2.48 4.83 22.07
CA LEU A 354 -1.15 4.21 22.22
C LEU A 354 -0.40 4.83 23.40
N PHE A 355 -0.37 6.15 23.49
CA PHE A 355 0.26 6.86 24.61
C PHE A 355 -0.45 6.60 25.94
N ASN A 356 -1.78 6.60 25.95
CA ASN A 356 -2.57 6.29 27.15
C ASN A 356 -2.33 4.86 27.65
N SER A 357 -1.96 3.94 26.76
CA SER A 357 -1.58 2.56 27.12
C SER A 357 -0.14 2.43 27.65
N GLY A 358 0.65 3.51 27.59
CA GLY A 358 2.02 3.56 28.10
C GLY A 358 3.12 3.42 27.04
N LEU A 359 2.78 3.40 25.74
CA LEU A 359 3.78 3.42 24.68
C LEU A 359 4.39 4.82 24.54
N ASP A 360 5.68 4.89 24.19
CA ASP A 360 6.37 6.14 23.87
C ASP A 360 6.26 6.52 22.37
N GLN A 361 6.86 7.65 21.99
CA GLN A 361 6.89 8.14 20.60
C GLN A 361 7.56 7.14 19.64
N ALA A 362 8.61 6.45 20.07
CA ALA A 362 9.34 5.50 19.23
C ALA A 362 8.52 4.24 18.98
N GLN A 363 7.86 3.72 20.02
CA GLN A 363 6.97 2.58 19.92
C GLN A 363 5.70 2.90 19.12
N ALA A 364 5.12 4.09 19.30
CA ALA A 364 3.97 4.53 18.51
C ALA A 364 4.33 4.70 17.02
N LEU A 365 5.50 5.28 16.72
CA LEU A 365 6.04 5.34 15.36
C LEU A 365 6.22 3.95 14.76
N ASP A 366 6.71 2.98 15.54
CA ASP A 366 6.91 1.61 15.05
C ASP A 366 5.59 0.87 14.76
N VAL A 367 4.53 1.13 15.52
CA VAL A 367 3.18 0.65 15.18
C VAL A 367 2.74 1.22 13.83
N ILE A 368 2.91 2.53 13.61
CA ILE A 368 2.54 3.21 12.36
C ILE A 368 3.34 2.68 11.18
N LEU A 369 4.66 2.53 11.33
CA LEU A 369 5.53 1.99 10.28
C LEU A 369 5.18 0.54 9.95
N THR A 370 4.90 -0.29 10.95
CA THR A 370 4.44 -1.67 10.75
C THR A 370 3.12 -1.70 9.97
N VAL A 371 2.16 -0.85 10.35
CA VAL A 371 0.87 -0.75 9.65
C VAL A 371 1.05 -0.32 8.19
N ALA A 372 1.90 0.68 7.95
CA ALA A 372 2.19 1.16 6.62
C ALA A 372 2.88 0.08 5.77
N LEU A 373 3.89 -0.61 6.31
CA LEU A 373 4.61 -1.68 5.63
C LEU A 373 3.64 -2.76 5.16
N TYR A 374 2.77 -3.24 6.03
CA TYR A 374 1.85 -4.31 5.67
C TYR A 374 0.70 -3.84 4.77
N ALA A 375 0.42 -2.54 4.69
CA ALA A 375 -0.43 -2.02 3.62
C ALA A 375 0.22 -2.19 2.23
N TRP A 376 1.54 -2.10 2.12
CA TRP A 376 2.27 -2.41 0.89
C TRP A 376 2.36 -3.92 0.65
N GLU A 377 2.83 -4.68 1.65
CA GLU A 377 3.03 -6.12 1.53
C GLU A 377 1.75 -6.87 1.17
N ASN A 378 0.65 -6.55 1.85
CA ASN A 378 -0.65 -7.18 1.56
C ASN A 378 -1.08 -6.96 0.11
N ARG A 379 -0.87 -5.75 -0.43
CA ARG A 379 -1.22 -5.43 -1.82
C ARG A 379 -0.39 -6.23 -2.82
N LEU A 380 0.89 -6.46 -2.55
CA LEU A 380 1.71 -7.30 -3.41
C LEU A 380 1.33 -8.79 -3.28
N ARG A 381 1.31 -9.30 -2.04
CA ARG A 381 1.11 -10.72 -1.75
C ARG A 381 -0.27 -11.22 -2.16
N GLN A 382 -1.32 -10.43 -1.95
CA GLN A 382 -2.70 -10.80 -2.30
C GLN A 382 -2.97 -10.74 -3.81
N THR A 383 -2.28 -9.84 -4.51
CA THR A 383 -2.56 -9.52 -5.91
C THR A 383 -1.75 -10.38 -6.86
N LEU A 384 -0.45 -10.49 -6.60
CA LEU A 384 0.52 -11.06 -7.53
C LEU A 384 0.69 -12.58 -7.36
N GLY A 385 0.04 -13.19 -6.38
CA GLY A 385 0.18 -14.61 -6.13
C GLY A 385 -0.94 -15.21 -5.29
N ASP A 386 -0.88 -16.53 -5.15
CA ASP A 386 -1.81 -17.31 -4.34
C ASP A 386 -1.08 -17.86 -3.10
N ALA A 387 -1.78 -17.82 -1.97
CA ALA A 387 -1.32 -18.42 -0.72
C ALA A 387 -1.84 -19.86 -0.68
N GLU A 388 -0.93 -20.82 -0.73
CA GLU A 388 -1.26 -22.24 -0.89
C GLU A 388 -0.72 -23.05 0.29
N LEU A 389 -1.38 -24.15 0.64
CA LEU A 389 -0.77 -25.11 1.55
C LEU A 389 0.45 -25.73 0.85
N PRO A 390 1.56 -25.98 1.57
CA PRO A 390 2.70 -26.68 1.01
C PRO A 390 2.23 -27.99 0.40
N ALA A 391 2.70 -28.31 -0.81
CA ALA A 391 2.43 -29.62 -1.39
C ALA A 391 2.93 -30.69 -0.42
N ILE A 392 2.08 -31.66 -0.08
CA ILE A 392 2.48 -32.82 0.72
C ILE A 392 3.56 -33.53 -0.10
N ALA A 393 4.78 -33.59 0.40
CA ALA A 393 5.82 -34.41 -0.20
C ALA A 393 5.43 -35.87 0.04
N ASP A 394 5.01 -36.56 -1.03
CA ASP A 394 4.78 -38.01 -1.05
C ASP A 394 6.09 -38.79 -0.88
#